data_AF-A0A1I0J175-F1
#
_entry.id   AF-A0A1I0J175-F1
#
_cell.length_a   1.000
_cell.length_b   1.000
_cell.length_c   1.000
_cell.angle_alpha   90.00
_cell.angle_beta   90.00
_cell.angle_gamma   90.00
#
_symmetry.space_group_name_H-M   'P 1'
#
loop_
_entity.id
_entity.type
_entity.pdbx_description
1 polymer ?
#
loop_
_entity_poly.entity_id
_entity_poly.type
_entity_poly.pdbx_seq_one_letter_code
_entity_poly.pdbx_strand_id
1 'polypeptide(L)'
;MKIDVIGDIHGCYEELIELFSKLEYQWNNGIPVHPYNRIPVFLGDLMDRGPNSLGVIELVYQLVIVNHKGKYIPGNHCNKLYRFFSWKPC
;
A
#
# COMPACT_ATOMS: atom_id res chain seq x y z
N MET A 1 17.18 -10.24 -4.61
CA MET A 1 16.02 -9.33 -4.51
C MET A 1 15.91 -8.88 -3.06
N LYS A 2 15.94 -7.57 -2.78
CA LYS A 2 15.73 -7.04 -1.41
C LYS A 2 14.29 -6.56 -1.28
N ILE A 3 13.61 -6.97 -0.22
CA ILE A 3 12.19 -6.67 0.00
C ILE A 3 12.00 -6.03 1.37
N ASP A 4 11.02 -5.14 1.43
CA ASP A 4 10.52 -4.55 2.68
C ASP A 4 9.08 -4.98 2.86
N VAL A 5 8.83 -5.75 3.91
CA VAL A 5 7.49 -6.29 4.18
C VAL A 5 6.75 -5.30 5.06
N ILE A 6 5.67 -4.73 4.53
CA ILE A 6 4.83 -3.73 5.18
C ILE A 6 3.54 -4.41 5.61
N GLY A 7 3.27 -4.37 6.91
CA GLY A 7 2.05 -4.92 7.51
C GLY A 7 0.83 -4.04 7.29
N ASP A 8 -0.16 -4.19 8.18
CA ASP A 8 -1.45 -3.52 8.09
C ASP A 8 -1.28 -1.99 8.18
N ILE A 9 -1.88 -1.27 7.24
CA ILE A 9 -1.78 0.20 7.17
C ILE A 9 -3.06 0.85 7.69
N HIS A 10 -4.23 0.27 7.43
CA HIS A 10 -5.51 0.75 7.93
C HIS A 10 -5.72 2.26 7.73
N GLY A 11 -5.41 2.80 6.55
CA GLY A 11 -5.61 4.23 6.25
C GLY A 11 -4.66 5.21 6.99
N CYS A 12 -3.64 4.73 7.69
CA CYS A 12 -2.56 5.53 8.30
C CYS A 12 -1.57 6.03 7.25
N TYR A 13 -2.00 7.00 6.45
CA TYR A 13 -1.22 7.52 5.31
C TYR A 13 0.05 8.28 5.74
N GLU A 14 -0.03 9.09 6.80
CA GLU A 14 1.12 9.88 7.27
C GLU A 14 2.21 8.97 7.84
N GLU A 15 1.81 7.96 8.62
CA GLU A 15 2.72 6.96 9.17
C GLU A 15 3.36 6.11 8.08
N LEU A 16 2.63 5.82 6.99
CA LEU A 16 3.19 5.14 5.82
C LEU A 16 4.26 5.99 5.14
N ILE A 17 4.04 7.30 4.98
CA ILE A 17 5.05 8.23 4.45
C ILE A 17 6.27 8.27 5.37
N GLU A 18 6.05 8.37 6.68
CA GLU A 18 7.13 8.38 7.68
C GLU A 18 7.94 7.07 7.63
N LEU A 19 7.27 5.93 7.48
CA LEU A 19 7.89 4.63 7.32
C LEU A 19 8.79 4.60 6.07
N PHE A 20 8.30 5.08 4.92
CA PHE A 20 9.13 5.17 3.71
C PHE A 20 10.35 6.06 3.90
N SER A 21 10.21 7.18 4.61
CA SER A 21 11.34 8.05 4.94
C SER A 21 12.37 7.35 5.83
N LYS A 22 11.93 6.63 6.87
CA LYS A 22 12.80 5.83 7.76
C LYS A 22 13.51 4.69 7.02
N LEU A 23 12.87 4.13 6.01
CA LEU A 23 13.44 3.09 5.14
C LEU A 23 14.27 3.69 3.99
N GLU A 24 14.53 5.00 4.00
CA GLU A 24 15.38 5.69 3.02
C GLU A 24 14.85 5.61 1.56
N TYR A 25 13.53 5.48 1.40
CA TYR A 25 12.89 5.65 0.10
C TYR A 25 12.87 7.12 -0.31
N GLN A 26 13.06 7.37 -1.60
CA GLN A 26 13.06 8.70 -2.19
C GLN A 26 11.79 8.89 -3.03
N TRP A 27 11.20 10.08 -2.97
CA TRP A 27 10.03 10.40 -3.77
C TRP A 27 10.46 10.75 -5.20
N ASN A 28 9.95 10.02 -6.18
CA ASN A 28 10.15 10.27 -7.60
C ASN A 28 8.79 10.22 -8.30
N ASN A 29 8.40 11.30 -8.99
CA ASN A 29 7.13 11.42 -9.69
C ASN A 29 5.90 11.02 -8.84
N GLY A 30 5.90 11.37 -7.56
CA GLY A 30 4.79 11.09 -6.64
C GLY A 30 4.73 9.66 -6.09
N ILE A 31 5.76 8.83 -6.30
CA ILE A 31 5.88 7.49 -5.70
C ILE A 31 7.20 7.31 -4.93
N PRO A 32 7.22 6.51 -3.85
CA PRO A 32 8.45 6.18 -3.14
C PRO A 32 9.24 5.10 -3.90
N VAL A 33 10.51 5.39 -4.17
CA VAL A 33 11.47 4.49 -4.85
C VAL A 33 12.75 4.43 -4.04
N HIS A 34 13.21 3.21 -3.74
CA HIS A 34 14.44 3.02 -2.99
C HIS A 34 15.66 3.02 -3.93
N PRO A 35 16.75 3.76 -3.61
CA PRO A 35 17.92 3.86 -4.49
C PRO A 35 18.61 2.51 -4.76
N TYR A 36 18.53 1.59 -3.79
CA TYR A 36 19.05 0.23 -3.93
C TYR A 36 18.03 -0.79 -4.49
N ASN A 37 16.96 -0.29 -5.13
CA ASN A 37 15.92 -1.10 -5.79
C ASN A 37 15.27 -2.15 -4.86
N ARG A 38 15.03 -1.76 -3.59
CA ARG A 38 14.20 -2.52 -2.65
C ARG A 38 12.74 -2.44 -3.06
N ILE A 39 12.03 -3.55 -2.93
CA ILE A 39 10.63 -3.67 -3.34
C ILE A 39 9.77 -3.71 -2.08
N PRO A 40 8.89 -2.73 -1.86
CA PRO A 40 7.90 -2.80 -0.79
C PRO A 40 6.84 -3.84 -1.13
N VAL A 41 6.51 -4.68 -0.16
CA VAL A 41 5.51 -5.75 -0.24
C VAL A 41 4.46 -5.50 0.83
N PHE A 42 3.24 -5.16 0.41
CA PHE A 42 2.12 -4.88 1.30
C PHE A 42 1.34 -6.17 1.58
N LEU A 43 1.12 -6.48 2.87
CA LEU A 43 0.48 -7.74 3.31
C LEU A 43 -1.06 -7.72 3.30
N GLY A 44 -1.69 -6.57 3.05
CA GLY A 44 -3.14 -6.44 3.05
C GLY A 44 -3.57 -5.22 3.85
N ASP A 45 -4.87 -5.16 4.16
CA ASP A 45 -5.46 -4.23 5.12
C ASP A 45 -4.99 -2.78 4.98
N LEU A 46 -5.05 -2.31 3.73
CA LEU A 46 -4.71 -0.93 3.37
C LEU A 46 -5.69 0.10 3.94
N MET A 47 -6.91 -0.35 4.21
CA MET A 47 -8.11 0.44 4.46
C MET A 47 -8.74 0.09 5.80
N ASP A 48 -9.79 0.84 6.16
CA ASP A 48 -10.54 0.79 7.43
C ASP A 48 -9.80 1.43 8.61
N ARG A 49 -10.56 1.96 9.57
CA ARG A 49 -10.14 2.62 10.84
C ARG A 49 -9.43 3.97 10.71
N GLY A 50 -8.36 4.06 9.92
CA GLY A 50 -7.56 5.27 9.85
C GLY A 50 -8.17 6.39 9.00
N PRO A 51 -7.62 7.60 9.11
CA PRO A 51 -8.24 8.82 8.59
C PRO A 51 -8.16 8.96 7.07
N ASN A 52 -7.24 8.27 6.39
CA ASN A 52 -6.98 8.47 4.97
C ASN A 52 -6.80 7.15 4.19
N SER A 53 -7.88 6.35 4.12
CA SER A 53 -7.89 5.11 3.34
C SER A 53 -7.69 5.34 1.84
N LEU A 54 -8.25 6.42 1.27
CA LEU A 54 -8.14 6.72 -0.16
C LEU A 54 -6.70 7.03 -0.56
N GLY A 55 -6.00 7.87 0.20
CA GLY A 55 -4.59 8.20 -0.09
C GLY A 55 -3.68 6.97 -0.05
N VAL A 56 -3.90 6.05 0.88
CA VAL A 56 -3.17 4.78 0.93
C VAL A 56 -3.47 3.93 -0.31
N ILE A 57 -4.74 3.77 -0.68
CA ILE A 57 -5.14 2.99 -1.87
C ILE A 57 -4.52 3.59 -3.13
N GLU A 58 -4.61 4.91 -3.30
CA GLU A 58 -4.04 5.63 -4.46
C GLU A 58 -2.53 5.42 -4.55
N LEU A 59 -1.80 5.57 -3.44
CA LEU A 59 -0.35 5.35 -3.39
C LEU A 59 0.02 3.92 -3.77
N VAL A 60 -0.64 2.93 -3.15
CA VAL A 60 -0.37 1.51 -3.43
C VAL A 60 -0.73 1.16 -4.87
N TYR A 61 -1.84 1.70 -5.40
CA TYR A 61 -2.23 1.53 -6.79
C TYR A 61 -1.18 2.10 -7.76
N GLN A 62 -0.73 3.34 -7.54
CA GLN A 62 0.31 3.95 -8.37
C GLN A 62 1.60 3.12 -8.32
N LEU A 63 1.99 2.66 -7.14
CA LEU A 63 3.25 1.96 -6.94
C LEU A 63 3.23 0.52 -7.49
N VAL A 64 2.15 -0.22 -7.29
CA VAL A 64 2.05 -1.65 -7.66
C VAL A 64 1.52 -1.84 -9.09
N ILE A 65 0.43 -1.15 -9.45
CA ILE A 65 -0.27 -1.37 -10.72
C ILE A 65 0.30 -0.50 -11.84
N VAL A 66 0.49 0.80 -11.59
CA VAL A 66 0.93 1.74 -12.64
C VAL A 66 2.43 1.62 -12.90
N ASN A 67 3.25 1.59 -11.84
CA ASN A 67 4.71 1.66 -11.96
C ASN A 67 5.43 0.31 -11.79
N HIS A 68 4.73 -0.73 -11.34
CA HIS A 68 5.32 -2.06 -11.08
C HIS A 68 6.55 -2.03 -10.14
N LYS A 69 6.55 -1.10 -9.16
CA LYS A 69 7.63 -0.90 -8.19
C LYS A 69 7.34 -1.49 -6.81
N GLY A 70 6.20 -2.14 -6.61
CA GLY A 70 5.88 -2.88 -5.39
C GLY A 70 5.04 -4.12 -5.63
N LYS A 71 4.73 -4.83 -4.56
CA LYS A 71 3.83 -6.00 -4.57
C LYS A 71 2.75 -5.83 -3.51
N TYR A 72 1.57 -6.38 -3.79
CA TYR A 72 0.43 -6.34 -2.89
C TYR A 72 -0.20 -7.73 -2.79
N ILE A 73 -0.51 -8.14 -1.57
CA ILE A 73 -1.26 -9.35 -1.27
C ILE A 73 -2.62 -8.91 -0.70
N PRO A 74 -3.75 -9.36 -1.28
CA PRO A 74 -5.05 -8.92 -0.81
C PRO A 74 -5.37 -9.44 0.59
N GLY A 75 -5.69 -8.53 1.51
CA GLY A 75 -6.16 -8.83 2.86
C GLY A 75 -7.65 -9.21 2.93
N ASN A 76 -8.09 -9.68 4.09
CA ASN A 76 -9.49 -10.05 4.36
C ASN A 76 -10.43 -8.82 4.29
N HIS A 77 -10.01 -7.65 4.79
CA HIS A 77 -10.78 -6.41 4.70
C HIS A 77 -10.97 -5.97 3.24
N CYS A 78 -9.93 -6.12 2.42
CA CYS A 78 -9.98 -5.80 1.00
C CYS A 78 -10.92 -6.74 0.24
N ASN A 79 -10.93 -8.03 0.57
CA ASN A 79 -11.89 -8.97 0.00
C ASN A 79 -13.34 -8.65 0.42
N LYS A 80 -13.57 -8.21 1.65
CA LYS A 80 -14.89 -7.76 2.12
C LYS A 80 -15.40 -6.58 1.29
N LEU A 81 -14.58 -5.57 1.06
CA LEU A 81 -14.94 -4.42 0.22
C LEU A 81 -15.23 -4.84 -1.23
N TYR A 82 -14.38 -5.71 -1.79
CA TYR A 82 -14.58 -6.24 -3.13
C TYR A 82 -15.92 -6.95 -3.28
N ARG A 83 -16.31 -7.77 -2.30
CA ARG A 83 -17.61 -8.47 -2.30
C ARG A 83 -18.78 -7.50 -2.22
N PHE A 84 -18.67 -6.45 -1.40
CA PHE A 84 -19.66 -5.39 -1.31
C PHE A 84 -19.90 -4.72 -2.67
N PHE A 85 -18.83 -4.31 -3.37
CA PHE A 85 -18.96 -3.71 -4.70
C PHE A 85 -19.39 -4.69 -5.79
N SER A 86 -19.05 -5.97 -5.64
CA SER A 86 -19.42 -7.03 -6.60
C SER A 86 -20.83 -7.56 -6.39
N TRP A 87 -21.62 -6.94 -5.50
CA TRP A 87 -22.96 -7.36 -5.11
C TRP A 87 -23.05 -8.85 -4.74
N LYS A 88 -21.97 -9.40 -4.17
CA LYS A 88 -21.96 -10.77 -3.66
C LYS A 88 -22.39 -10.74 -2.20
N PRO A 89 -23.40 -11.54 -1.78
CA PRO A 89 -23.85 -11.55 -0.39
C PRO A 89 -22.70 -11.90 0.56
N CYS A 90 -22.69 -11.24 1.72
CA CYS A 90 -21.68 -11.29 2.79
C CYS A 90 -21.51 -12.68 3.42
#